data_AF-A0AAJ7XEH7-F1
#
_entry.id   AF-A0AAJ7XEH7-F1
#
_cell.length_a   1.000
_cell.length_b   1.000
_cell.length_c   1.000
_cell.angle_alpha   90.00
_cell.angle_beta   90.00
_cell.angle_gamma   90.00
#
_symmetry.space_group_name_H-M   'P 1'
#
loop_
_entity.id
_entity.type
_entity.pdbx_description
1 polymer ?
#
loop_
_entity_poly.entity_id
_entity_poly.type
_entity_poly.pdbx_seq_one_letter_code
_entity_poly.pdbx_strand_id
1 'polypeptide(L)'
;MDMANHAAGVGRRRASVKDRFSAEDEALSQIAREAEARLAAKRAARAEAREFRMRDLEKQQKEMFQVQKKQGQAESSFGHIQQWMEDSERYSRRRRWATPSECSFYPGSSSRASSRASSLRASPVLDEKSDREGMELVRPTSLCRASSGVSGLSAATLASLGNGGGPRGGPPGWEGVRGGPAGSSRRGSGDTSASLESEACVRELRDSLGEAEERYRRAMVRAAQLDNEKVALAYEVEALRDALEGAEESLAQEQRRCEQHGLEVERHRQACSILEHKSTQLQAALAQREQLIEENARLHARECELGKEVLDLQETVGWKDKKIARHGLAVVQGSVCNGEREETGAAPLALVSRTSARILDALGDGPLDVRLTKLTDERDGLEEQVRRLKSELEAERQKGGGVRGGEVGGPGVGGGGEAGAPDGVTGAGTGDAAVHVAEMQREAQRQVSELKFKVAKAEQEKAALEQNVLRLEAQALRLRGAAEGWERTEDELKAERRRLQRELRAALDRLDELQLTNGHLVRRLEKMKANRSALLSQQ
;
A
#
# COMPACT_ATOMS: atom_id res chain seq x y z
N MET A 1 -100.60 22.68 -45.88
CA MET A 1 -99.49 22.09 -46.68
C MET A 1 -98.23 22.22 -45.85
N ASP A 2 -98.15 21.62 -44.66
CA ASP A 2 -98.22 20.19 -44.33
C ASP A 2 -97.14 19.34 -44.98
N MET A 3 -96.28 18.84 -44.10
CA MET A 3 -95.63 17.53 -44.10
C MET A 3 -94.48 17.30 -45.08
N ALA A 4 -93.26 17.38 -44.56
CA ALA A 4 -92.23 16.35 -44.79
C ALA A 4 -91.17 16.39 -43.69
N ASN A 5 -91.54 15.86 -42.52
CA ASN A 5 -90.60 15.38 -41.51
C ASN A 5 -89.83 14.18 -42.08
N HIS A 6 -88.54 14.32 -42.35
CA HIS A 6 -87.63 13.17 -42.43
C HIS A 6 -86.50 13.40 -41.44
N ALA A 7 -86.67 12.79 -40.27
CA ALA A 7 -85.65 12.66 -39.25
C ALA A 7 -84.45 11.91 -39.85
N ALA A 8 -83.40 12.65 -40.21
CA ALA A 8 -82.09 12.07 -40.49
C ALA A 8 -81.52 11.60 -39.14
N GLY A 9 -81.69 10.31 -38.86
CA GLY A 9 -81.08 9.66 -37.70
C GLY A 9 -79.57 9.93 -37.70
N VAL A 10 -79.11 10.61 -36.65
CA VAL A 10 -77.69 10.71 -36.32
C VAL A 10 -77.21 9.31 -36.00
N GLY A 11 -76.79 8.59 -37.04
CA GLY A 11 -76.07 7.34 -36.91
C GLY A 11 -74.77 7.65 -36.17
N ARG A 12 -74.69 7.27 -34.90
CA ARG A 12 -73.41 7.06 -34.21
C ARG A 12 -72.56 6.20 -35.14
N ARG A 13 -71.60 6.82 -35.83
CA ARG A 13 -70.50 6.08 -36.44
C ARG A 13 -69.83 5.35 -35.27
N ARG A 14 -70.08 4.04 -35.16
CA ARG A 14 -69.23 3.20 -34.34
C ARG A 14 -67.86 3.35 -34.99
N ALA A 15 -66.95 4.04 -34.30
CA ALA A 15 -65.53 3.97 -34.64
C ALA A 15 -65.23 2.50 -34.88
N SER A 16 -64.60 2.19 -36.01
CA SER A 16 -64.29 0.82 -36.34
C SER A 16 -63.54 0.24 -35.15
N VAL A 17 -63.84 -0.99 -34.73
CA VAL A 17 -63.20 -1.63 -33.57
C VAL A 17 -61.66 -1.53 -33.66
N LYS A 18 -61.15 -1.45 -34.90
CA LYS A 18 -59.75 -1.24 -35.26
C LYS A 18 -59.14 0.11 -34.83
N ASP A 19 -59.92 1.20 -34.83
CA ASP A 19 -59.45 2.53 -34.40
C ASP A 19 -59.42 2.68 -32.87
N ARG A 20 -60.23 1.89 -32.15
CA ARG A 20 -60.22 1.85 -30.68
C ARG A 20 -59.01 1.11 -30.15
N PHE A 21 -58.67 -0.03 -30.76
CA PHE A 21 -57.43 -0.75 -30.44
C PHE A 21 -56.19 0.09 -30.73
N SER A 22 -56.17 0.85 -31.84
CA SER A 22 -55.05 1.75 -32.13
C SER A 22 -54.85 2.86 -31.09
N ALA A 23 -55.94 3.44 -30.57
CA ALA A 23 -55.85 4.48 -29.54
C ALA A 23 -55.48 3.91 -28.16
N GLU A 24 -55.95 2.70 -27.85
CA GLU A 24 -55.58 1.98 -26.62
C GLU A 24 -54.11 1.53 -26.66
N ASP A 25 -53.63 1.03 -27.80
CA ASP A 25 -52.23 0.64 -28.01
C ASP A 25 -51.28 1.85 -27.97
N GLU A 26 -51.69 2.99 -28.52
CA GLU A 26 -50.96 4.26 -28.38
C GLU A 26 -50.89 4.73 -26.92
N ALA A 27 -51.99 4.60 -26.16
CA ALA A 27 -52.02 4.95 -24.74
C ALA A 27 -51.11 4.04 -23.90
N LEU A 28 -51.12 2.73 -24.16
CA LEU A 28 -50.23 1.77 -23.49
C LEU A 28 -48.76 2.05 -23.84
N SER A 29 -48.47 2.38 -25.10
CA SER A 29 -47.13 2.77 -25.55
C SER A 29 -46.66 4.09 -24.93
N GLN A 30 -47.57 5.03 -24.63
CA GLN A 30 -47.26 6.26 -23.91
C GLN A 30 -46.98 5.96 -22.43
N ILE A 31 -47.78 5.12 -21.78
CA ILE A 31 -47.57 4.70 -20.39
C ILE A 31 -46.24 3.95 -20.22
N ALA A 32 -45.91 3.05 -21.16
CA ALA A 32 -44.64 2.32 -21.15
C ALA A 32 -43.45 3.28 -21.27
N ARG A 33 -43.49 4.23 -22.23
CA ARG A 33 -42.45 5.26 -22.38
C ARG A 33 -42.33 6.16 -21.16
N GLU A 34 -43.44 6.56 -20.55
CA GLU A 34 -43.41 7.36 -19.32
C GLU A 34 -42.85 6.58 -18.13
N ALA A 35 -43.20 5.29 -17.99
CA ALA A 35 -42.67 4.43 -16.95
C ALA A 35 -41.16 4.21 -17.13
N GLU A 36 -40.72 3.98 -18.37
CA GLU A 36 -39.32 3.86 -18.71
C GLU A 36 -38.56 5.17 -18.45
N ALA A 37 -39.10 6.32 -18.86
CA ALA A 37 -38.52 7.63 -18.59
C ALA A 37 -38.39 7.90 -17.08
N ARG A 38 -39.38 7.51 -16.27
CA ARG A 38 -39.32 7.61 -14.80
C ARG A 38 -38.25 6.70 -14.20
N LEU A 39 -38.08 5.49 -14.72
CA LEU A 39 -37.02 4.58 -14.28
C LEU A 39 -35.63 5.08 -14.71
N ALA A 40 -35.50 5.62 -15.92
CA ALA A 40 -34.29 6.24 -16.42
C ALA A 40 -33.89 7.46 -15.57
N ALA A 41 -34.84 8.34 -15.23
CA ALA A 41 -34.60 9.47 -14.34
C ALA A 41 -34.15 9.02 -12.94
N LYS A 42 -34.74 7.95 -12.38
CA LYS A 42 -34.28 7.37 -11.11
C LYS A 42 -32.88 6.77 -11.19
N ARG A 43 -32.52 6.15 -12.32
CA ARG A 43 -31.16 5.63 -12.57
C ARG A 43 -30.16 6.78 -12.70
N ALA A 44 -30.51 7.85 -13.41
CA ALA A 44 -29.70 9.06 -13.55
C ALA A 44 -29.47 9.75 -12.20
N ALA A 45 -30.53 9.99 -11.41
CA ALA A 45 -30.39 10.60 -10.07
C ALA A 45 -29.52 9.76 -9.12
N ARG A 46 -29.60 8.42 -9.20
CA ARG A 46 -28.70 7.53 -8.45
C ARG A 46 -27.27 7.60 -8.94
N ALA A 47 -27.04 7.77 -10.24
CA ALA A 47 -25.71 7.95 -10.81
C ALA A 47 -25.10 9.31 -10.39
N GLU A 48 -25.88 10.39 -10.46
CA GLU A 48 -25.48 11.72 -9.99
C GLU A 48 -25.18 11.74 -8.49
N ALA A 49 -25.97 11.05 -7.66
CA ALA A 49 -25.70 10.92 -6.23
C ALA A 49 -24.38 10.17 -5.95
N ARG A 50 -24.05 9.16 -6.77
CA ARG A 50 -22.76 8.46 -6.69
C ARG A 50 -21.62 9.38 -7.13
N GLU A 51 -21.82 10.16 -8.19
CA GLU A 51 -20.82 11.11 -8.69
C GLU A 51 -20.53 12.22 -7.67
N PHE A 52 -21.57 12.75 -7.01
CA PHE A 52 -21.42 13.72 -5.93
C PHE A 52 -20.60 13.14 -4.78
N ARG A 53 -20.92 11.93 -4.34
CA ARG A 53 -20.18 11.22 -3.28
C ARG A 53 -18.72 10.97 -3.67
N MET A 54 -18.45 10.62 -4.92
CA MET A 54 -17.09 10.46 -5.44
C MET A 54 -16.30 11.78 -5.43
N ARG A 55 -16.91 12.87 -5.89
CA ARG A 55 -16.29 14.20 -5.88
C ARG A 55 -16.00 14.69 -4.47
N ASP A 56 -16.87 14.40 -3.50
CA ASP A 56 -16.63 14.77 -2.11
C ASP A 56 -15.54 13.92 -1.45
N LEU A 57 -15.48 12.61 -1.75
CA LEU A 57 -14.36 11.77 -1.33
C LEU A 57 -13.02 12.26 -1.92
N GLU A 58 -13.00 12.69 -3.19
CA GLU A 58 -11.80 13.30 -3.80
C GLU A 58 -11.41 14.62 -3.15
N LYS A 59 -12.37 15.47 -2.77
CA LYS A 59 -12.10 16.70 -2.03
C LYS A 59 -11.50 16.39 -0.66
N GLN A 60 -12.08 15.45 0.08
CA GLN A 60 -11.55 15.02 1.38
C GLN A 60 -10.11 14.50 1.23
N GLN A 61 -9.82 13.70 0.20
CA GLN A 61 -8.44 13.26 -0.07
C GLN A 61 -7.50 14.43 -0.37
N LYS A 62 -7.93 15.41 -1.17
CA LYS A 62 -7.13 16.61 -1.48
C LYS A 62 -6.89 17.49 -0.25
N GLU A 63 -7.89 17.65 0.60
CA GLU A 63 -7.77 18.38 1.87
C GLU A 63 -6.83 17.66 2.85
N MET A 64 -6.97 16.35 3.00
CA MET A 64 -6.06 15.52 3.81
C MET A 64 -4.61 15.61 3.31
N PHE A 65 -4.41 15.58 1.99
CA PHE A 65 -3.09 15.75 1.39
C PHE A 65 -2.52 17.15 1.64
N GLN A 66 -3.32 18.20 1.55
CA GLN A 66 -2.88 19.56 1.89
C GLN A 66 -2.56 19.72 3.38
N VAL A 67 -3.36 19.11 4.26
CA VAL A 67 -3.12 19.13 5.72
C VAL A 67 -1.82 18.40 6.05
N GLN A 68 -1.59 17.21 5.48
CA GLN A 68 -0.31 16.49 5.64
C GLN A 68 0.87 17.30 5.10
N LYS A 69 0.72 17.97 3.96
CA LYS A 69 1.77 18.83 3.42
C LYS A 69 2.08 20.02 4.34
N LYS A 70 1.06 20.66 4.90
CA LYS A 70 1.22 21.74 5.89
C LYS A 70 1.83 21.23 7.20
N GLN A 71 1.43 20.05 7.67
CA GLN A 71 2.01 19.41 8.85
C GLN A 71 3.48 19.04 8.61
N GLY A 72 3.84 18.44 7.48
CA GLY A 72 5.24 18.15 7.15
C GLY A 72 6.10 19.40 6.99
N GLN A 73 5.54 20.51 6.49
CA GLN A 73 6.23 21.81 6.47
C GLN A 73 6.37 22.40 7.88
N ALA A 74 5.36 22.26 8.74
CA ALA A 74 5.43 22.68 10.14
C ALA A 74 6.42 21.82 10.93
N GLU A 75 6.49 20.52 10.71
CA GLU A 75 7.49 19.60 11.28
C GLU A 75 8.90 19.91 10.79
N SER A 76 9.06 20.27 9.51
CA SER A 76 10.35 20.73 8.99
C SER A 76 10.76 22.08 9.58
N SER A 77 9.80 22.99 9.80
CA SER A 77 10.05 24.28 10.46
C SER A 77 10.37 24.08 11.95
N PHE A 78 9.67 23.17 12.62
CA PHE A 78 9.88 22.86 14.04
C PHE A 78 11.20 22.11 14.25
N GLY A 79 11.57 21.21 13.33
CA GLY A 79 12.87 20.55 13.31
C GLY A 79 14.02 21.54 13.10
N HIS A 80 13.84 22.56 12.25
CA HIS A 80 14.83 23.64 12.10
C HIS A 80 14.98 24.48 13.38
N ILE A 81 13.86 24.78 14.06
CA ILE A 81 13.87 25.49 15.35
C ILE A 81 14.51 24.63 16.45
N GLN A 82 14.23 23.32 16.48
CA GLN A 82 14.81 22.39 17.45
C GLN A 82 16.32 22.22 17.24
N GLN A 83 16.77 22.10 15.99
CA GLN A 83 18.19 22.10 15.65
C GLN A 83 18.86 23.42 16.08
N TRP A 84 18.20 24.56 15.86
CA TRP A 84 18.69 25.87 16.29
C TRP A 84 18.78 25.99 17.82
N MET A 85 17.81 25.45 18.56
CA MET A 85 17.88 25.39 20.03
C MET A 85 19.03 24.49 20.50
N GLU A 86 19.21 23.31 19.91
CA GLU A 86 20.31 22.39 20.25
C GLU A 86 21.68 22.99 19.92
N ASP A 87 21.82 23.69 18.79
CA ASP A 87 23.04 24.37 18.39
C ASP A 87 23.32 25.60 19.26
N SER A 88 22.27 26.34 19.66
CA SER A 88 22.36 27.48 20.58
C SER A 88 22.72 27.04 22.01
N GLU A 89 22.19 25.89 22.46
CA GLU A 89 22.59 25.25 23.72
C GLU A 89 24.02 24.71 23.66
N ARG A 90 24.44 24.11 22.54
CA ARG A 90 25.84 23.69 22.31
C ARG A 90 26.80 24.88 22.30
N TYR A 91 26.39 26.01 21.71
CA TYR A 91 27.16 27.25 21.70
C TYR A 91 27.25 27.88 23.11
N SER A 92 26.14 27.87 23.85
CA SER A 92 26.08 28.36 25.24
C SER A 92 26.85 27.48 26.22
N ARG A 93 26.83 26.15 26.02
CA ARG A 93 27.70 25.21 26.73
C ARG A 93 29.15 25.48 26.39
N ARG A 94 29.53 25.67 25.11
CA ARG A 94 30.92 26.05 24.75
C ARG A 94 31.40 27.35 25.42
N ARG A 95 30.52 28.32 25.69
CA ARG A 95 30.90 29.55 26.42
C ARG A 95 31.00 29.38 27.93
N ARG A 96 30.28 28.43 28.55
CA ARG A 96 30.32 28.19 30.01
C ARG A 96 31.59 27.45 30.47
N TRP A 97 32.36 26.86 29.55
CA TRP A 97 33.62 26.15 29.85
C TRP A 97 34.87 26.92 29.40
N ALA A 98 34.75 28.21 29.07
CA ALA A 98 35.89 29.05 28.71
C ALA A 98 36.29 29.96 29.90
N THR A 99 36.95 29.38 30.90
CA THR A 99 37.84 30.11 31.81
C THR A 99 39.25 29.52 31.68
N PRO A 100 40.32 30.33 31.63
CA PRO A 100 41.64 29.86 31.23
C PRO A 100 42.47 29.42 32.45
N SER A 101 42.92 28.17 32.50
CA SER A 101 44.19 27.81 33.15
C SER A 101 44.59 26.35 32.84
N GLU A 102 45.66 26.24 32.06
CA GLU A 102 46.74 25.24 32.01
C GLU A 102 46.48 23.72 31.79
N CYS A 103 47.35 23.19 30.91
CA CYS A 103 47.37 21.90 30.23
C CYS A 103 47.85 20.69 31.06
N SER A 104 47.30 19.51 30.71
CA SER A 104 48.02 18.25 30.33
C SER A 104 46.95 17.13 30.18
N PHE A 105 46.49 16.67 29.01
CA PHE A 105 47.08 15.82 27.94
C PHE A 105 47.67 14.48 28.46
N TYR A 106 46.92 13.38 28.53
CA TYR A 106 46.62 12.40 27.45
C TYR A 106 45.45 11.46 27.84
N PRO A 107 44.65 10.90 26.91
CA PRO A 107 43.59 9.94 27.22
C PRO A 107 43.94 8.48 26.88
N GLY A 108 43.59 7.57 27.78
CA GLY A 108 43.65 6.12 27.60
C GLY A 108 42.27 5.47 27.61
N SER A 109 41.97 4.79 26.50
CA SER A 109 41.24 3.52 26.34
C SER A 109 40.10 3.10 27.29
N SER A 110 38.91 3.06 26.67
CA SER A 110 38.20 1.82 26.29
C SER A 110 36.83 1.52 26.95
N SER A 111 35.89 1.32 26.02
CA SER A 111 34.87 0.27 26.00
C SER A 111 33.82 0.22 27.10
N ARG A 112 32.57 0.48 26.68
CA ARG A 112 31.47 -0.46 26.91
C ARG A 112 30.33 -0.28 25.91
N ALA A 113 29.84 -1.43 25.48
CA ALA A 113 28.90 -1.70 24.41
C ALA A 113 27.45 -1.26 24.68
N SER A 114 26.66 -1.12 23.60
CA SER A 114 25.49 -1.96 23.30
C SER A 114 24.31 -1.19 22.68
N SER A 115 23.95 -1.61 21.47
CA SER A 115 22.61 -1.89 20.93
C SER A 115 21.44 -0.91 21.14
N ARG A 116 20.85 -0.47 20.01
CA ARG A 116 19.42 -0.59 19.60
C ARG A 116 19.15 0.41 18.45
N ALA A 117 18.93 -0.07 17.23
CA ALA A 117 17.65 -0.49 16.66
C ALA A 117 16.72 0.68 16.26
N SER A 118 16.61 0.88 14.95
CA SER A 118 15.46 1.26 14.12
C SER A 118 14.38 2.20 14.68
N SER A 119 14.13 3.31 13.97
CA SER A 119 12.78 3.84 13.79
C SER A 119 12.67 4.62 12.49
N LEU A 120 11.98 4.00 11.53
CA LEU A 120 11.44 4.64 10.34
C LEU A 120 10.14 5.36 10.73
N ARG A 121 10.08 6.63 10.34
CA ARG A 121 8.91 7.42 9.93
C ARG A 121 7.52 6.94 10.36
N ALA A 122 6.93 7.75 11.22
CA ALA A 122 5.51 7.87 11.43
C ALA A 122 4.75 8.35 10.17
N SER A 123 3.51 7.90 10.04
CA SER A 123 2.44 8.54 9.28
C SER A 123 1.12 8.34 10.04
N PRO A 124 0.15 9.24 9.85
CA PRO A 124 -0.49 9.94 10.97
C PRO A 124 -1.77 9.26 11.48
N VAL A 125 -2.01 9.48 12.77
CA VAL A 125 -3.25 9.20 13.49
C VAL A 125 -4.34 10.16 13.00
N LEU A 126 -5.50 9.61 12.62
CA LEU A 126 -6.75 10.36 12.60
C LEU A 126 -7.62 9.89 13.76
N ASP A 127 -7.87 10.82 14.66
CA ASP A 127 -9.05 10.83 15.52
C ASP A 127 -10.26 11.21 14.65
N GLU A 128 -11.29 10.37 14.64
CA GLU A 128 -12.64 10.79 14.32
C GLU A 128 -13.52 10.55 15.55
N LYS A 129 -14.02 11.68 16.06
CA LYS A 129 -15.20 11.82 16.90
C LYS A 129 -16.33 10.98 16.32
N SER A 130 -16.81 10.02 17.11
CA SER A 130 -18.13 9.43 16.89
C SER A 130 -19.14 10.24 17.68
N ASP A 131 -19.89 11.09 17.00
CA ASP A 131 -21.21 11.48 17.50
C ASP A 131 -22.13 10.25 17.46
N ARG A 132 -22.86 10.14 18.54
CA ARG A 132 -23.64 9.00 19.00
C ARG A 132 -25.11 9.36 18.85
N GLU A 133 -25.89 8.46 18.27
CA GLU A 133 -27.36 8.25 18.43
C GLU A 133 -27.74 7.25 17.30
N GLY A 134 -28.27 6.06 17.51
CA GLY A 134 -29.26 5.62 18.48
C GLY A 134 -30.48 5.17 17.68
N MET A 135 -30.58 3.89 17.31
CA MET A 135 -31.89 3.24 17.19
C MET A 135 -31.78 1.72 17.22
N GLU A 136 -32.60 1.20 18.10
CA GLU A 136 -32.65 -0.12 18.65
C GLU A 136 -33.63 -0.99 17.83
N LEU A 137 -33.40 -2.30 17.92
CA LEU A 137 -34.45 -3.30 18.06
C LEU A 137 -35.00 -4.02 16.81
N VAL A 138 -35.19 -5.32 17.04
CA VAL A 138 -36.15 -6.27 16.46
C VAL A 138 -35.65 -7.16 15.32
N ARG A 139 -35.05 -8.29 15.72
CA ARG A 139 -35.35 -9.60 15.11
C ARG A 139 -36.85 -9.91 15.29
N PRO A 140 -37.45 -10.70 14.38
CA PRO A 140 -37.92 -11.97 14.88
C PRO A 140 -37.63 -13.17 13.98
N THR A 141 -37.44 -14.27 14.69
CA THR A 141 -37.35 -15.68 14.30
C THR A 141 -38.74 -16.26 13.98
N SER A 142 -38.75 -17.43 13.32
CA SER A 142 -39.76 -18.53 13.32
C SER A 142 -40.40 -18.75 11.94
N LEU A 143 -40.78 -19.94 11.47
CA LEU A 143 -40.48 -21.37 11.70
C LEU A 143 -41.31 -22.15 10.61
N CYS A 144 -41.14 -23.48 10.57
CA CYS A 144 -41.84 -24.52 9.77
C CYS A 144 -41.11 -24.88 8.46
N ARG A 145 -40.42 -26.02 8.31
CA ARG A 145 -40.55 -27.44 8.71
C ARG A 145 -41.56 -28.25 7.88
N ALA A 146 -41.04 -29.39 7.41
CA ALA A 146 -41.67 -30.62 6.89
C ALA A 146 -42.01 -30.64 5.40
N SER A 147 -41.87 -31.73 4.64
CA SER A 147 -41.26 -33.06 4.79
C SER A 147 -41.48 -33.80 3.46
N SER A 148 -40.64 -34.80 3.15
CA SER A 148 -40.91 -35.97 2.28
C SER A 148 -41.22 -35.73 0.79
N GLY A 149 -40.83 -36.57 -0.17
CA GLY A 149 -40.31 -37.92 -0.12
C GLY A 149 -39.97 -38.40 -1.53
N VAL A 150 -39.34 -39.55 -1.55
CA VAL A 150 -38.64 -40.25 -2.62
C VAL A 150 -39.61 -40.90 -3.62
N SER A 151 -39.17 -41.10 -4.88
CA SER A 151 -39.41 -42.24 -5.81
C SER A 151 -39.27 -41.71 -7.26
N GLY A 152 -38.41 -42.20 -8.16
CA GLY A 152 -38.03 -43.57 -8.44
C GLY A 152 -39.16 -44.25 -9.21
N LEU A 153 -39.00 -44.48 -10.54
CA LEU A 153 -39.44 -45.68 -11.27
C LEU A 153 -39.19 -45.54 -12.79
N SER A 154 -39.02 -46.73 -13.39
CA SER A 154 -38.42 -47.04 -14.68
C SER A 154 -39.39 -47.10 -15.88
N ALA A 155 -38.79 -47.40 -17.04
CA ALA A 155 -39.31 -47.64 -18.39
C ALA A 155 -40.53 -48.57 -18.57
N ALA A 156 -41.33 -48.32 -19.64
CA ALA A 156 -41.60 -49.26 -20.76
C ALA A 156 -42.67 -48.73 -21.76
N THR A 157 -42.28 -48.72 -23.06
CA THR A 157 -42.99 -49.19 -24.28
C THR A 157 -44.44 -48.77 -24.61
N LEU A 158 -44.66 -48.14 -25.79
CA LEU A 158 -45.43 -48.70 -26.94
C LEU A 158 -45.48 -47.76 -28.19
N ALA A 159 -45.12 -48.36 -29.33
CA ALA A 159 -45.61 -48.25 -30.71
C ALA A 159 -46.20 -46.95 -31.33
N SER A 160 -45.53 -46.53 -32.42
CA SER A 160 -46.05 -46.31 -33.79
C SER A 160 -47.19 -45.29 -34.04
N LEU A 161 -46.86 -44.19 -34.75
CA LEU A 161 -47.47 -43.72 -36.01
C LEU A 161 -46.90 -42.34 -36.43
N GLY A 162 -46.74 -42.13 -37.74
CA GLY A 162 -46.36 -40.84 -38.39
C GLY A 162 -44.93 -40.85 -38.93
N ASN A 163 -44.63 -41.08 -40.21
CA ASN A 163 -45.20 -40.62 -41.47
C ASN A 163 -45.24 -39.08 -41.61
N GLY A 164 -44.39 -38.55 -42.50
CA GLY A 164 -44.70 -37.33 -43.26
C GLY A 164 -43.81 -36.09 -43.10
N GLY A 165 -42.48 -36.19 -43.15
CA GLY A 165 -41.60 -35.04 -43.43
C GLY A 165 -41.26 -34.96 -44.93
N GLY A 166 -41.70 -33.89 -45.60
CA GLY A 166 -41.37 -33.58 -47.01
C GLY A 166 -39.88 -33.26 -47.23
N PRO A 167 -39.43 -33.30 -48.50
CA PRO A 167 -39.13 -32.01 -49.12
C PRO A 167 -39.56 -31.89 -50.59
N ARG A 168 -39.92 -30.66 -50.94
CA ARG A 168 -39.69 -29.92 -52.20
C ARG A 168 -39.61 -30.72 -53.52
N GLY A 169 -40.61 -30.47 -54.36
CA GLY A 169 -40.56 -30.57 -55.82
C GLY A 169 -41.78 -29.85 -56.39
N GLY A 170 -41.57 -28.76 -57.12
CA GLY A 170 -42.67 -28.01 -57.75
C GLY A 170 -43.26 -28.74 -58.95
N PRO A 171 -44.43 -28.31 -59.44
CA PRO A 171 -44.85 -28.58 -60.81
C PRO A 171 -45.06 -27.30 -61.64
N PRO A 172 -45.09 -27.42 -62.99
CA PRO A 172 -45.01 -26.31 -63.92
C PRO A 172 -46.38 -25.75 -64.34
N GLY A 173 -46.33 -24.57 -64.95
CA GLY A 173 -47.09 -24.21 -66.16
C GLY A 173 -48.61 -24.36 -66.13
N TRP A 174 -49.28 -23.28 -65.75
CA TRP A 174 -50.69 -23.04 -66.06
C TRP A 174 -50.74 -22.30 -67.40
N GLU A 175 -51.17 -22.98 -68.46
CA GLU A 175 -51.42 -22.34 -69.76
C GLU A 175 -52.91 -22.38 -70.08
N GLY A 176 -53.37 -21.25 -70.62
CA GLY A 176 -54.75 -20.82 -70.59
C GLY A 176 -55.67 -21.48 -71.62
N VAL A 177 -56.93 -21.52 -71.20
CA VAL A 177 -58.16 -21.69 -71.97
C VAL A 177 -58.16 -20.91 -73.29
N ARG A 178 -58.49 -21.59 -74.41
CA ARG A 178 -59.24 -20.99 -75.54
C ARG A 178 -59.84 -22.04 -76.50
N GLY A 179 -61.16 -21.96 -76.72
CA GLY A 179 -61.90 -22.18 -77.98
C GLY A 179 -62.06 -23.60 -78.58
N GLY A 180 -63.30 -24.12 -78.66
CA GLY A 180 -63.69 -25.31 -79.46
C GLY A 180 -63.93 -24.99 -80.95
N PRO A 181 -64.81 -25.70 -81.70
CA PRO A 181 -65.45 -27.03 -81.53
C PRO A 181 -65.35 -27.94 -82.81
N ALA A 182 -65.76 -29.22 -82.75
CA ALA A 182 -66.56 -29.96 -83.77
C ALA A 182 -66.49 -31.50 -83.64
N GLY A 183 -67.68 -32.13 -83.63
CA GLY A 183 -68.00 -33.33 -84.41
C GLY A 183 -67.60 -34.72 -83.89
N SER A 184 -68.57 -35.48 -83.37
CA SER A 184 -69.11 -36.68 -84.07
C SER A 184 -69.96 -37.54 -83.13
N SER A 185 -71.19 -37.82 -83.57
CA SER A 185 -72.20 -38.63 -82.90
C SER A 185 -71.96 -40.14 -83.03
N ARG A 186 -72.55 -40.95 -82.13
CA ARG A 186 -73.44 -42.11 -82.40
C ARG A 186 -73.88 -42.73 -81.05
N ARG A 187 -75.18 -42.66 -80.72
CA ARG A 187 -76.19 -43.77 -80.71
C ARG A 187 -75.93 -44.84 -79.63
N GLY A 188 -76.89 -45.34 -78.87
CA GLY A 188 -78.35 -45.21 -78.92
C GLY A 188 -78.99 -46.01 -77.77
N SER A 189 -80.25 -45.70 -77.49
CA SER A 189 -81.09 -46.17 -76.38
C SER A 189 -81.50 -47.64 -76.47
N GLY A 190 -81.73 -48.26 -75.31
CA GLY A 190 -82.46 -49.50 -75.12
C GLY A 190 -83.33 -49.41 -73.85
N ASP A 191 -84.63 -49.18 -74.03
CA ASP A 191 -85.59 -48.93 -72.94
C ASP A 191 -86.12 -50.26 -72.36
N THR A 192 -85.81 -50.51 -71.09
CA THR A 192 -86.56 -51.20 -70.01
C THR A 192 -85.65 -51.70 -68.88
N SER A 193 -84.32 -51.68 -69.06
CA SER A 193 -83.31 -51.67 -67.98
C SER A 193 -82.78 -50.27 -67.68
N ALA A 194 -82.84 -49.37 -68.66
CA ALA A 194 -82.30 -48.01 -68.59
C ALA A 194 -82.95 -47.08 -67.54
N SER A 195 -84.20 -47.29 -67.11
CA SER A 195 -84.82 -46.42 -66.10
C SER A 195 -84.27 -46.69 -64.69
N LEU A 196 -84.12 -47.97 -64.33
CA LEU A 196 -83.49 -48.36 -63.05
C LEU A 196 -81.98 -48.11 -63.08
N GLU A 197 -81.32 -48.27 -64.23
CA GLU A 197 -79.89 -47.97 -64.41
C GLU A 197 -79.62 -46.44 -64.44
N SER A 198 -80.53 -45.62 -65.00
CA SER A 198 -80.44 -44.16 -64.96
C SER A 198 -80.73 -43.62 -63.56
N GLU A 199 -81.70 -44.19 -62.85
CA GLU A 199 -81.94 -43.85 -61.44
C GLU A 199 -80.79 -44.31 -60.52
N ALA A 200 -80.19 -45.48 -60.79
CA ALA A 200 -78.99 -45.94 -60.11
C ALA A 200 -77.79 -45.04 -60.41
N CYS A 201 -77.56 -44.64 -61.66
CA CYS A 201 -76.50 -43.70 -62.06
C CYS A 201 -76.69 -42.32 -61.42
N VAL A 202 -77.93 -41.80 -61.36
CA VAL A 202 -78.23 -40.54 -60.65
C VAL A 202 -77.99 -40.68 -59.15
N ARG A 203 -78.28 -41.84 -58.55
CA ARG A 203 -77.99 -42.10 -57.14
C ARG A 203 -76.49 -42.18 -56.86
N GLU A 204 -75.72 -42.86 -57.70
CA GLU A 204 -74.26 -42.90 -57.61
C GLU A 204 -73.61 -41.51 -57.81
N LEU A 205 -74.16 -40.67 -58.69
CA LEU A 205 -73.71 -39.28 -58.84
C LEU A 205 -74.04 -38.43 -57.60
N ARG A 206 -75.16 -38.67 -56.94
CA ARG A 206 -75.51 -38.00 -55.68
C ARG A 206 -74.64 -38.48 -54.52
N ASP A 207 -74.36 -39.77 -54.44
CA ASP A 207 -73.49 -40.35 -53.42
C ASP A 207 -72.04 -39.88 -53.62
N SER A 208 -71.53 -39.86 -54.85
CA SER A 208 -70.19 -39.33 -55.17
C SER A 208 -70.08 -37.82 -54.95
N LEU A 209 -71.15 -37.05 -55.19
CA LEU A 209 -71.24 -35.65 -54.81
C LEU A 209 -71.17 -35.49 -53.28
N GLY A 210 -71.95 -36.29 -52.54
CA GLY A 210 -71.92 -36.30 -51.07
C GLY A 210 -70.54 -36.65 -50.51
N GLU A 211 -69.87 -37.65 -51.07
CA GLU A 211 -68.50 -38.01 -50.69
C GLU A 211 -67.50 -36.89 -51.00
N ALA A 212 -67.63 -36.23 -52.16
CA ALA A 212 -66.78 -35.10 -52.53
C ALA A 212 -66.99 -33.91 -51.57
N GLU A 213 -68.24 -33.64 -51.17
CA GLU A 213 -68.57 -32.64 -50.16
C GLU A 213 -67.98 -32.99 -48.79
N GLU A 214 -68.07 -34.24 -48.34
CA GLU A 214 -67.47 -34.67 -47.08
C GLU A 214 -65.94 -34.62 -47.12
N ARG A 215 -65.31 -34.95 -48.25
CA ARG A 215 -63.88 -34.75 -48.48
C ARG A 215 -63.50 -33.28 -48.38
N TYR A 216 -64.30 -32.38 -48.97
CA TYR A 216 -64.09 -30.94 -48.85
C TYR A 216 -64.25 -30.45 -47.40
N ARG A 217 -65.29 -30.88 -46.68
CA ARG A 217 -65.48 -30.56 -45.25
C ARG A 217 -64.28 -31.01 -44.41
N ARG A 218 -63.80 -32.24 -44.62
CA ARG A 218 -62.59 -32.76 -43.93
C ARG A 218 -61.34 -31.94 -44.27
N ALA A 219 -61.16 -31.57 -45.53
CA ALA A 219 -60.04 -30.73 -45.97
C ALA A 219 -60.11 -29.33 -45.34
N MET A 220 -61.30 -28.73 -45.23
CA MET A 220 -61.50 -27.43 -44.57
C MET A 220 -61.20 -27.48 -43.08
N VAL A 221 -61.63 -28.53 -42.37
CA VAL A 221 -61.29 -28.72 -40.94
C VAL A 221 -59.78 -28.89 -40.77
N ARG A 222 -59.13 -29.68 -41.64
CA ARG A 222 -57.67 -29.86 -41.61
C ARG A 222 -56.93 -28.55 -41.92
N ALA A 223 -57.41 -27.76 -42.87
CA ALA A 223 -56.83 -26.45 -43.20
C ALA A 223 -56.92 -25.49 -42.00
N ALA A 224 -58.07 -25.43 -41.33
CA ALA A 224 -58.23 -24.61 -40.12
C ALA A 224 -57.33 -25.08 -38.96
N GLN A 225 -57.14 -26.39 -38.78
CA GLN A 225 -56.17 -26.93 -37.81
C GLN A 225 -54.74 -26.48 -38.13
N LEU A 226 -54.33 -26.59 -39.39
CA LEU A 226 -53.00 -26.17 -39.84
C LEU A 226 -52.80 -24.66 -39.68
N ASP A 227 -53.83 -23.84 -39.89
CA ASP A 227 -53.75 -22.40 -39.66
C ASP A 227 -53.57 -22.08 -38.17
N ASN A 228 -54.26 -22.78 -37.27
CA ASN A 228 -54.06 -22.64 -35.83
C ASN A 228 -52.65 -23.07 -35.40
N GLU A 229 -52.15 -24.21 -35.89
CA GLU A 229 -50.80 -24.69 -35.63
C GLU A 229 -49.75 -23.69 -36.16
N LYS A 230 -49.97 -23.14 -37.37
CA LYS A 230 -49.10 -22.11 -37.94
C LYS A 230 -49.07 -20.84 -37.09
N VAL A 231 -50.22 -20.39 -36.59
CA VAL A 231 -50.30 -19.22 -35.71
C VAL A 231 -49.61 -19.49 -34.37
N ALA A 232 -49.80 -20.67 -33.77
CA ALA A 232 -49.13 -21.06 -32.54
C ALA A 232 -47.60 -21.08 -32.71
N LEU A 233 -47.10 -21.72 -33.77
CA LEU A 233 -45.66 -21.75 -34.08
C LEU A 233 -45.11 -20.36 -34.39
N ALA A 234 -45.89 -19.47 -35.01
CA ALA A 234 -45.46 -18.09 -35.25
C ALA A 234 -45.19 -17.35 -33.93
N TYR A 235 -46.08 -17.47 -32.93
CA TYR A 235 -45.87 -16.88 -31.61
C TYR A 235 -44.67 -17.51 -30.87
N GLU A 236 -44.48 -18.83 -30.97
CA GLU A 236 -43.31 -19.48 -30.39
C GLU A 236 -42.00 -18.96 -31.01
N VAL A 237 -41.97 -18.76 -32.33
CA VAL A 237 -40.81 -18.19 -33.02
C VAL A 237 -40.56 -16.74 -32.57
N GLU A 238 -41.59 -15.92 -32.38
CA GLU A 238 -41.45 -14.56 -31.87
C GLU A 238 -40.91 -14.55 -30.44
N ALA A 239 -41.45 -15.38 -29.54
CA ALA A 239 -40.94 -15.50 -28.18
C ALA A 239 -39.47 -15.97 -28.12
N LEU A 240 -39.07 -16.87 -29.03
CA LEU A 240 -37.68 -17.30 -29.14
C LEU A 240 -36.76 -16.21 -29.71
N ARG A 241 -37.27 -15.33 -30.58
CA ARG A 241 -36.51 -14.16 -31.06
C ARG A 241 -36.26 -13.17 -29.94
N ASP A 242 -37.28 -12.82 -29.16
CA ASP A 242 -37.14 -11.93 -28.01
C ASP A 242 -36.15 -12.50 -26.97
N ALA A 243 -36.20 -13.81 -26.73
CA ALA A 243 -35.25 -14.49 -25.85
C ALA A 243 -33.81 -14.49 -26.41
N LEU A 244 -33.64 -14.63 -27.72
CA LEU A 244 -32.34 -14.55 -28.39
C LEU A 244 -31.77 -13.13 -28.29
N GLU A 245 -32.58 -12.11 -28.59
CA GLU A 245 -32.18 -10.70 -28.49
C GLU A 245 -31.73 -10.36 -27.06
N GLY A 246 -32.48 -10.79 -26.04
CA GLY A 246 -32.07 -10.59 -24.64
C GLY A 246 -30.76 -11.31 -24.28
N ALA A 247 -30.52 -12.49 -24.84
CA ALA A 247 -29.26 -13.21 -24.66
C ALA A 247 -28.09 -12.49 -25.35
N GLU A 248 -28.28 -11.97 -26.56
CA GLU A 248 -27.29 -11.19 -27.31
C GLU A 248 -26.92 -9.89 -26.59
N GLU A 249 -27.91 -9.18 -26.03
CA GLU A 249 -27.66 -8.00 -25.20
C GLU A 249 -26.84 -8.33 -23.95
N SER A 250 -27.16 -9.44 -23.27
CA SER A 250 -26.42 -9.88 -22.09
C SER A 250 -24.97 -10.24 -22.44
N LEU A 251 -24.74 -10.91 -23.58
CA LEU A 251 -23.40 -11.22 -24.08
C LEU A 251 -22.62 -9.95 -24.40
N ALA A 252 -23.23 -8.98 -25.08
CA ALA A 252 -22.61 -7.70 -25.39
C ALA A 252 -22.23 -6.92 -24.12
N GLN A 253 -23.04 -7.00 -23.06
CA GLN A 253 -22.72 -6.40 -21.77
C GLN A 253 -21.52 -7.08 -21.10
N GLU A 254 -21.48 -8.42 -21.08
CA GLU A 254 -20.35 -9.15 -20.50
C GLU A 254 -19.05 -8.95 -21.31
N GLN A 255 -19.13 -8.85 -22.63
CA GLN A 255 -17.99 -8.49 -23.48
C GLN A 255 -17.41 -7.12 -23.09
N ARG A 256 -18.26 -6.09 -22.93
CA ARG A 256 -17.82 -4.76 -22.48
C ARG A 256 -17.20 -4.79 -21.08
N ARG A 257 -17.72 -5.60 -20.15
CA ARG A 257 -17.11 -5.78 -18.82
C ARG A 257 -15.74 -6.45 -18.92
N CYS A 258 -15.59 -7.46 -19.77
CA CYS A 258 -14.31 -8.11 -20.01
C CYS A 258 -13.27 -7.14 -20.59
N GLU A 259 -13.67 -6.28 -21.53
CA GLU A 259 -12.80 -5.23 -22.08
C GLU A 259 -12.37 -4.22 -21.01
N GLN A 260 -13.30 -3.76 -20.17
CA GLN A 260 -13.00 -2.86 -19.05
C GLN A 260 -11.99 -3.47 -18.08
N HIS A 261 -12.22 -4.71 -17.66
CA HIS A 261 -11.27 -5.43 -16.80
C HIS A 261 -9.92 -5.68 -17.50
N GLY A 262 -9.92 -5.91 -18.81
CA GLY A 262 -8.68 -5.99 -19.61
C GLY A 262 -7.85 -4.70 -19.51
N LEU A 263 -8.50 -3.55 -19.67
CA LEU A 263 -7.85 -2.23 -19.53
C LEU A 263 -7.35 -1.96 -18.10
N GLU A 264 -8.10 -2.39 -17.07
CA GLU A 264 -7.67 -2.29 -15.67
C GLU A 264 -6.42 -3.14 -15.40
N VAL A 265 -6.39 -4.37 -15.91
CA VAL A 265 -5.21 -5.25 -15.81
C VAL A 265 -4.01 -4.63 -16.50
N GLU A 266 -4.17 -4.01 -17.67
CA GLU A 266 -3.07 -3.32 -18.35
C GLU A 266 -2.54 -2.12 -17.54
N ARG A 267 -3.43 -1.32 -16.94
CA ARG A 267 -3.03 -0.23 -16.03
C ARG A 267 -2.24 -0.75 -14.83
N HIS A 268 -2.70 -1.84 -14.22
CA HIS A 268 -1.98 -2.48 -13.12
C HIS A 268 -0.62 -3.03 -13.55
N ARG A 269 -0.51 -3.64 -14.74
CA ARG A 269 0.77 -4.09 -15.30
C ARG A 269 1.75 -2.92 -15.49
N GLN A 270 1.29 -1.80 -16.04
CA GLN A 270 2.12 -0.60 -16.19
C GLN A 270 2.60 -0.07 -14.83
N ALA A 271 1.71 -0.02 -13.83
CA ALA A 271 2.07 0.39 -12.48
C ALA A 271 3.10 -0.56 -11.83
N CYS A 272 2.92 -1.88 -11.97
CA CYS A 272 3.88 -2.87 -11.49
C CYS A 272 5.25 -2.71 -12.17
N SER A 273 5.28 -2.51 -13.50
CA SER A 273 6.53 -2.29 -14.24
C SER A 273 7.29 -1.05 -13.74
N ILE A 274 6.58 0.05 -13.45
CA ILE A 274 7.19 1.25 -12.88
C ILE A 274 7.76 0.96 -11.47
N LEU A 275 7.04 0.23 -10.64
CA LEU A 275 7.50 -0.13 -9.29
C LEU A 275 8.69 -1.09 -9.32
N GLU A 276 8.72 -2.06 -10.24
CA GLU A 276 9.85 -2.95 -10.47
C GLU A 276 11.10 -2.16 -10.87
N HIS A 277 10.95 -1.20 -11.79
CA HIS A 277 12.07 -0.34 -12.17
C HIS A 277 12.57 0.51 -10.98
N LYS A 278 11.68 1.06 -10.16
CA LYS A 278 12.07 1.79 -8.95
C LYS A 278 12.75 0.87 -7.91
N SER A 279 12.26 -0.35 -7.74
CA SER A 279 12.85 -1.34 -6.83
C SER A 279 14.27 -1.69 -7.25
N THR A 280 14.49 -1.98 -8.53
CA THR A 280 15.83 -2.27 -9.07
C THR A 280 16.78 -1.09 -8.94
N GLN A 281 16.32 0.15 -9.17
CA GLN A 281 17.12 1.36 -8.91
C GLN A 281 17.53 1.49 -7.44
N LEU A 282 16.60 1.26 -6.51
CA LEU A 282 16.89 1.32 -5.06
C LEU A 282 17.83 0.19 -4.62
N GLN A 283 17.68 -1.02 -5.17
CA GLN A 283 18.57 -2.14 -4.93
C GLN A 283 20.00 -1.83 -5.42
N ALA A 284 20.14 -1.25 -6.61
CA ALA A 284 21.45 -0.83 -7.12
C ALA A 284 22.10 0.25 -6.24
N ALA A 285 21.32 1.24 -5.78
CA ALA A 285 21.81 2.28 -4.87
C ALA A 285 22.22 1.72 -3.49
N LEU A 286 21.50 0.72 -2.99
CA LEU A 286 21.87 0.01 -1.75
C LEU A 286 23.16 -0.78 -1.93
N ALA A 287 23.31 -1.53 -3.02
CA ALA A 287 24.52 -2.28 -3.32
C ALA A 287 25.76 -1.36 -3.39
N GLN A 288 25.62 -0.18 -4.02
CA GLN A 288 26.70 0.82 -4.04
C GLN A 288 27.07 1.31 -2.63
N ARG A 289 26.07 1.53 -1.75
CA ARG A 289 26.33 1.94 -0.37
C ARG A 289 27.02 0.85 0.43
N GLU A 290 26.62 -0.40 0.26
CA GLU A 290 27.25 -1.56 0.91
C GLU A 290 28.71 -1.69 0.48
N GLN A 291 29.02 -1.50 -0.82
CA GLN A 291 30.40 -1.47 -1.31
C GLN A 291 31.24 -0.37 -0.62
N LEU A 292 30.71 0.86 -0.51
CA LEU A 292 31.40 1.95 0.17
C LEU A 292 31.59 1.70 1.68
N ILE A 293 30.65 1.01 2.33
CA ILE A 293 30.79 0.60 3.73
C ILE A 293 31.91 -0.43 3.87
N GLU A 294 31.97 -1.40 2.96
CA GLU A 294 33.03 -2.41 2.96
C GLU A 294 34.40 -1.79 2.70
N GLU A 295 34.51 -0.84 1.76
CA GLU A 295 35.74 -0.07 1.53
C GLU A 295 36.16 0.72 2.77
N ASN A 296 35.25 1.42 3.43
CA ASN A 296 35.54 2.13 4.68
C ASN A 296 35.99 1.18 5.80
N ALA A 297 35.36 0.00 5.92
CA ALA A 297 35.77 -1.00 6.90
C ALA A 297 37.20 -1.50 6.63
N ARG A 298 37.58 -1.68 5.35
CA ARG A 298 38.96 -2.02 4.95
C ARG A 298 39.95 -0.89 5.27
N LEU A 299 39.58 0.36 5.00
CA LEU A 299 40.41 1.52 5.35
C LEU A 299 40.62 1.62 6.87
N HIS A 300 39.57 1.48 7.67
CA HIS A 300 39.68 1.48 9.12
C HIS A 300 40.53 0.32 9.67
N ALA A 301 40.45 -0.87 9.07
CA ALA A 301 41.35 -1.97 9.43
C ALA A 301 42.82 -1.60 9.19
N ARG A 302 43.12 -0.97 8.05
CA ARG A 302 44.46 -0.47 7.72
C ARG A 302 44.92 0.66 8.66
N GLU A 303 44.03 1.57 9.04
CA GLU A 303 44.33 2.58 10.06
C GLU A 303 44.67 1.95 11.41
N CYS A 304 43.99 0.87 11.80
CA CYS A 304 44.31 0.13 13.03
C CYS A 304 45.67 -0.57 12.94
N GLU A 305 46.06 -1.08 11.77
CA GLU A 305 47.40 -1.67 11.54
C GLU A 305 48.48 -0.60 11.67
N LEU A 306 48.34 0.53 10.97
CA LEU A 306 49.26 1.67 11.10
C LEU A 306 49.30 2.20 12.54
N GLY A 307 48.16 2.19 13.25
CA GLY A 307 48.09 2.55 14.67
C GLY A 307 48.94 1.64 15.55
N LYS A 308 48.99 0.34 15.28
CA LYS A 308 49.89 -0.60 15.97
C LYS A 308 51.35 -0.29 15.66
N GLU A 309 51.69 -0.06 14.39
CA GLU A 309 53.06 0.30 13.99
C GLU A 309 53.53 1.59 14.68
N VAL A 310 52.65 2.59 14.81
CA VAL A 310 52.95 3.83 15.54
C VAL A 310 53.21 3.55 17.02
N LEU A 311 52.41 2.70 17.66
CA LEU A 311 52.64 2.33 19.06
C LEU A 311 53.98 1.60 19.25
N ASP A 312 54.29 0.63 18.39
CA ASP A 312 55.58 -0.09 18.42
C ASP A 312 56.75 0.89 18.25
N LEU A 313 56.65 1.82 17.29
CA LEU A 313 57.65 2.87 17.08
C LEU A 313 57.75 3.80 18.30
N GLN A 314 56.64 4.19 18.91
CA GLN A 314 56.64 4.99 20.15
C GLN A 314 57.33 4.24 21.30
N GLU A 315 57.13 2.93 21.43
CA GLU A 315 57.84 2.12 22.42
C GLU A 315 59.35 2.10 22.16
N THR A 316 59.78 1.98 20.90
CA THR A 316 61.20 2.03 20.55
C THR A 316 61.82 3.40 20.83
N VAL A 317 61.11 4.49 20.55
CA VAL A 317 61.54 5.85 20.88
C VAL A 317 61.62 6.02 22.39
N GLY A 318 60.60 5.59 23.13
CA GLY A 318 60.59 5.65 24.59
C GLY A 318 61.73 4.83 25.23
N TRP A 319 62.12 3.70 24.63
CA TRP A 319 63.32 2.96 25.06
C TRP A 319 64.60 3.75 24.80
N LYS A 320 64.73 4.39 23.62
CA LYS A 320 65.87 5.26 23.30
C LYS A 320 65.95 6.45 24.27
N ASP A 321 64.83 7.11 24.58
CA ASP A 321 64.78 8.24 25.51
C ASP A 321 65.19 7.83 26.93
N LYS A 322 64.71 6.67 27.41
CA LYS A 322 65.14 6.10 28.70
C LYS A 322 66.63 5.80 28.71
N LYS A 323 67.18 5.31 27.61
CA LYS A 323 68.62 5.03 27.47
C LYS A 323 69.43 6.33 27.50
N ILE A 324 69.01 7.35 26.76
CA ILE A 324 69.62 8.70 26.79
C ILE A 324 69.61 9.26 28.22
N ALA A 325 68.48 9.15 28.92
CA ALA A 325 68.35 9.61 30.31
C ALA A 325 69.27 8.86 31.29
N ARG A 326 69.46 7.54 31.11
CA ARG A 326 70.40 6.73 31.91
C ARG A 326 71.86 7.17 31.73
N HIS A 327 72.22 7.67 30.55
CA HIS A 327 73.54 8.25 30.29
C HIS A 327 73.67 9.70 30.82
N GLY A 328 72.69 10.22 31.56
CA GLY A 328 72.74 11.57 32.14
C GLY A 328 72.54 12.68 31.11
N LEU A 329 72.00 12.35 29.94
CA LEU A 329 71.74 13.26 28.83
C LEU A 329 70.22 13.47 28.72
N ALA A 330 69.82 14.65 28.24
CA ALA A 330 68.45 15.05 28.02
C ALA A 330 68.33 15.67 26.63
N VAL A 331 67.25 15.37 25.94
CA VAL A 331 66.95 15.89 24.61
C VAL A 331 66.16 17.19 24.78
N VAL A 332 66.71 18.31 24.31
CA VAL A 332 66.04 19.62 24.32
C VAL A 332 65.56 19.89 22.90
N GLN A 333 64.25 20.07 22.72
CA GLN A 333 63.69 20.54 21.45
C GLN A 333 63.95 22.04 21.31
N GLY A 334 64.65 22.44 20.24
CA GLY A 334 64.75 23.84 19.87
C GLY A 334 63.42 24.33 19.31
N SER A 335 62.80 25.34 19.93
CA SER A 335 61.63 26.01 19.34
C SER A 335 62.07 26.79 18.10
N VAL A 336 61.48 26.47 16.94
CA VAL A 336 61.66 27.26 15.72
C VAL A 336 60.71 28.44 15.79
N CYS A 337 61.25 29.62 16.06
CA CYS A 337 60.48 30.85 16.04
C CYS A 337 60.19 31.28 14.59
N ASN A 338 58.89 31.17 14.26
CA ASN A 338 58.11 31.88 13.24
C ASN A 338 58.44 31.69 11.76
N GLY A 339 57.43 31.20 11.03
CA GLY A 339 56.96 31.97 9.90
C GLY A 339 57.12 31.39 8.51
N GLU A 340 57.06 30.08 8.30
CA GLU A 340 56.61 29.51 7.02
C GLU A 340 56.17 28.07 7.26
N ARG A 341 54.95 27.77 6.82
CA ARG A 341 54.27 26.50 7.06
C ARG A 341 54.80 25.48 6.05
N GLU A 342 56.04 25.06 6.20
CA GLU A 342 56.55 23.87 5.51
C GLU A 342 56.32 22.63 6.39
N GLU A 343 55.43 21.79 5.91
CA GLU A 343 55.26 20.43 6.38
C GLU A 343 56.61 19.69 6.24
N THR A 344 57.01 18.96 7.30
CA THR A 344 58.20 18.10 7.38
C THR A 344 59.55 18.73 7.75
N GLY A 345 59.58 19.69 8.69
CA GLY A 345 60.82 20.07 9.38
C GLY A 345 60.82 19.65 10.86
N ALA A 346 61.42 18.52 11.21
CA ALA A 346 61.66 18.17 12.61
C ALA A 346 62.55 19.25 13.25
N ALA A 347 62.05 19.91 14.29
CA ALA A 347 62.80 20.93 15.02
C ALA A 347 64.17 20.37 15.47
N PRO A 348 65.27 21.12 15.35
CA PRO A 348 66.59 20.62 15.69
C PRO A 348 66.63 20.19 17.16
N LEU A 349 66.88 18.90 17.39
CA LEU A 349 67.01 18.32 18.74
C LEU A 349 68.48 18.40 19.17
N ALA A 350 68.73 19.04 20.30
CA ALA A 350 70.06 19.11 20.91
C ALA A 350 70.15 18.15 22.10
N LEU A 351 71.26 17.39 22.18
CA LEU A 351 71.52 16.49 23.29
C LEU A 351 72.41 17.21 24.32
N VAL A 352 71.88 17.45 25.52
CA VAL A 352 72.59 18.23 26.57
C VAL A 352 72.62 17.44 27.88
N SER A 353 73.56 17.71 28.78
CA SER A 353 73.59 17.06 30.09
C SER A 353 72.33 17.39 30.92
N ARG A 354 71.94 16.49 31.82
CA ARG A 354 70.71 16.63 32.63
C ARG A 354 70.70 17.87 33.52
N THR A 355 71.87 18.29 34.01
CA THR A 355 72.04 19.53 34.78
C THR A 355 71.88 20.75 33.88
N SER A 356 72.52 20.74 32.71
CA SER A 356 72.38 21.82 31.72
C SER A 356 70.94 21.98 31.24
N ALA A 357 70.23 20.89 30.97
CA ALA A 357 68.83 20.94 30.55
C ALA A 357 67.90 21.58 31.59
N ARG A 358 68.08 21.25 32.89
CA ARG A 358 67.31 21.88 33.97
C ARG A 358 67.58 23.38 34.13
N ILE A 359 68.85 23.79 34.00
CA ILE A 359 69.22 25.21 34.04
C ILE A 359 68.58 25.93 32.85
N LEU A 360 68.63 25.30 31.67
CA LEU A 360 68.00 25.86 30.50
C LEU A 360 66.49 25.99 30.71
N ASP A 361 65.80 25.01 31.30
CA ASP A 361 64.34 25.01 31.53
C ASP A 361 63.89 26.15 32.45
N ALA A 362 64.74 26.56 33.40
CA ALA A 362 64.46 27.68 34.28
C ALA A 362 64.41 29.05 33.54
N LEU A 363 65.00 29.18 32.35
CA LEU A 363 65.10 30.44 31.58
C LEU A 363 63.92 30.67 30.63
N GLY A 364 62.94 29.75 30.65
CA GLY A 364 61.74 29.78 29.81
C GLY A 364 61.96 29.27 28.38
N ASP A 365 60.91 29.37 27.58
CA ASP A 365 60.87 28.87 26.20
C ASP A 365 61.59 29.78 25.20
N GLY A 366 62.31 29.15 24.27
CA GLY A 366 63.07 29.81 23.19
C GLY A 366 64.12 28.88 22.58
N PRO A 367 64.68 29.21 21.41
CA PRO A 367 65.79 28.45 20.85
C PRO A 367 66.96 28.45 21.83
N LEU A 368 67.75 27.37 21.80
CA LEU A 368 68.85 27.15 22.74
C LEU A 368 69.78 28.36 22.84
N ASP A 369 70.07 29.00 21.71
CA ASP A 369 70.94 30.18 21.64
C ASP A 369 70.39 31.37 22.44
N VAL A 370 69.07 31.63 22.40
CA VAL A 370 68.43 32.71 23.17
C VAL A 370 68.41 32.40 24.67
N ARG A 371 68.31 31.12 25.05
CA ARG A 371 68.41 30.72 26.46
C ARG A 371 69.86 30.86 26.96
N LEU A 372 70.84 30.54 26.11
CA LEU A 372 72.26 30.74 26.43
C LEU A 372 72.62 32.22 26.58
N THR A 373 72.08 33.12 25.76
CA THR A 373 72.32 34.57 25.92
C THR A 373 71.72 35.11 27.22
N LYS A 374 70.51 34.68 27.59
CA LYS A 374 69.91 35.08 28.88
C LYS A 374 70.76 34.64 30.08
N LEU A 375 71.36 33.44 30.05
CA LEU A 375 72.30 33.01 31.10
C LEU A 375 73.55 33.87 31.16
N THR A 376 74.09 34.27 30.01
CA THR A 376 75.27 35.14 30.00
C THR A 376 74.94 36.52 30.56
N ASP A 377 73.75 37.05 30.27
CA ASP A 377 73.29 38.34 30.79
C ASP A 377 73.05 38.30 32.32
N GLU A 378 72.43 37.23 32.84
CA GLU A 378 72.25 37.02 34.29
C GLU A 378 73.60 36.89 35.03
N ARG A 379 74.55 36.15 34.44
CA ARG A 379 75.92 36.06 34.97
C ARG A 379 76.56 37.44 35.04
N ASP A 380 76.51 38.21 33.96
CA ASP A 380 77.12 39.53 33.90
C ASP A 380 76.50 40.51 34.91
N GLY A 381 75.18 40.47 35.09
CA GLY A 381 74.48 41.25 36.11
C GLY A 381 74.90 40.88 37.55
N LEU A 382 75.08 39.60 37.85
CA LEU A 382 75.56 39.15 39.17
C LEU A 382 77.03 39.52 39.39
N GLU A 383 77.88 39.42 38.37
CA GLU A 383 79.27 39.85 38.45
C GLU A 383 79.38 41.35 38.72
N GLU A 384 78.52 42.16 38.12
CA GLU A 384 78.41 43.58 38.44
C GLU A 384 77.97 43.83 39.88
N GLN A 385 76.97 43.11 40.40
CA GLN A 385 76.55 43.22 41.81
C GLN A 385 77.68 42.84 42.75
N VAL A 386 78.41 41.76 42.47
CA VAL A 386 79.60 41.37 43.25
C VAL A 386 80.68 42.44 43.18
N ARG A 387 80.88 43.09 42.02
CA ARG A 387 81.84 44.19 41.87
C ARG A 387 81.41 45.42 42.68
N ARG A 388 80.12 45.77 42.67
CA ARG A 388 79.54 46.85 43.49
C ARG A 388 79.70 46.56 44.99
N LEU A 389 79.26 45.40 45.45
CA LEU A 389 79.38 44.98 46.85
C LEU A 389 80.84 44.89 47.31
N LYS A 390 81.77 44.46 46.45
CA LYS A 390 83.21 44.50 46.75
C LYS A 390 83.72 45.94 46.90
N SER A 391 83.34 46.84 45.99
CA SER A 391 83.71 48.25 46.10
C SER A 391 83.10 48.93 47.34
N GLU A 392 81.88 48.56 47.72
CA GLU A 392 81.23 49.02 48.95
C GLU A 392 81.89 48.45 50.21
N LEU A 393 82.28 47.17 50.22
CA LEU A 393 83.02 46.55 51.31
C LEU A 393 84.44 47.12 51.45
N GLU A 394 85.09 47.44 50.33
CA GLU A 394 86.39 48.12 50.30
C GLU A 394 86.26 49.59 50.76
N ALA A 395 85.16 50.27 50.41
CA ALA A 395 84.85 51.61 50.89
C ALA A 395 84.53 51.63 52.40
N GLU A 396 83.82 50.62 52.92
CA GLU A 396 83.59 50.42 54.35
C GLU A 396 84.87 50.07 55.11
N ARG A 397 85.74 49.23 54.51
CA ARG A 397 87.10 48.97 55.04
C ARG A 397 87.97 50.22 55.12
N GLN A 398 87.73 51.22 54.27
CA GLN A 398 88.44 52.49 54.28
C GLN A 398 87.81 53.54 55.22
N LYS A 399 86.58 53.34 55.70
CA LYS A 399 85.83 54.33 56.52
C LYS A 399 85.59 53.96 57.99
N GLY A 400 85.87 52.75 58.46
CA GLY A 400 85.44 52.34 59.81
C GLY A 400 86.51 51.65 60.65
N GLY A 401 87.25 52.42 61.46
CA GLY A 401 88.07 51.92 62.56
C GLY A 401 87.34 52.04 63.91
N GLY A 402 86.91 50.91 64.45
CA GLY A 402 86.62 50.65 65.87
C GLY A 402 85.19 50.97 66.37
N VAL A 403 84.64 50.27 67.36
CA VAL A 403 85.08 49.12 68.17
C VAL A 403 83.87 48.72 69.06
N ARG A 404 83.77 47.42 69.40
CA ARG A 404 83.05 46.79 70.55
C ARG A 404 81.52 46.96 70.62
N GLY A 405 80.73 45.95 70.98
CA GLY A 405 80.91 44.78 71.85
C GLY A 405 79.67 44.74 72.77
N GLY A 406 79.11 43.62 73.22
CA GLY A 406 79.37 42.21 73.05
C GLY A 406 78.27 41.40 73.75
N GLU A 407 78.41 40.07 73.63
CA GLU A 407 77.95 38.99 74.56
C GLU A 407 76.41 38.78 74.67
N VAL A 408 75.84 37.61 74.97
CA VAL A 408 76.27 36.36 75.63
C VAL A 408 75.39 35.24 75.02
N GLY A 409 75.93 34.07 74.65
CA GLY A 409 75.69 32.85 75.42
C GLY A 409 75.02 31.73 74.61
N GLY A 410 75.75 30.65 74.31
CA GLY A 410 75.17 29.30 74.18
C GLY A 410 74.87 28.71 75.58
N PRO A 411 74.47 27.43 75.75
CA PRO A 411 74.53 26.31 74.80
C PRO A 411 73.33 25.32 74.84
N GLY A 412 73.33 24.34 73.92
CA GLY A 412 73.24 22.90 74.26
C GLY A 412 71.95 22.23 74.78
N VAL A 413 71.47 21.26 73.96
CA VAL A 413 70.98 19.91 74.32
C VAL A 413 69.51 19.70 74.76
N GLY A 414 68.78 18.93 73.94
CA GLY A 414 68.17 17.65 74.36
C GLY A 414 66.71 17.61 74.84
N GLY A 415 65.88 16.86 74.09
CA GLY A 415 65.05 15.78 74.66
C GLY A 415 63.57 16.06 75.03
N GLY A 416 62.67 15.48 74.24
CA GLY A 416 61.47 14.76 74.71
C GLY A 416 60.19 15.55 75.04
N GLY A 417 59.03 14.95 74.72
CA GLY A 417 57.78 15.22 75.44
C GLY A 417 56.56 15.53 74.58
N GLU A 418 55.51 14.75 74.81
CA GLU A 418 54.21 14.68 74.16
C GLU A 418 53.28 15.91 74.29
N ALA A 419 52.23 15.86 73.45
CA ALA A 419 50.84 16.26 73.69
C ALA A 419 50.49 17.75 73.90
N GLY A 420 49.51 18.20 73.12
CA GLY A 420 48.79 19.44 73.40
C GLY A 420 48.07 19.98 72.17
N ALA A 421 46.80 19.61 72.03
CA ALA A 421 45.85 20.28 71.14
C ALA A 421 45.81 21.80 71.40
N PRO A 422 45.48 22.64 70.39
CA PRO A 422 44.86 23.91 70.65
C PRO A 422 43.37 23.80 70.37
N ASP A 423 42.61 23.81 71.45
CA ASP A 423 41.19 24.15 71.42
C ASP A 423 41.06 25.67 71.65
N GLY A 424 40.16 26.31 70.89
CA GLY A 424 39.56 27.59 71.26
C GLY A 424 40.25 28.88 70.81
N VAL A 425 39.92 29.35 69.60
CA VAL A 425 39.56 30.77 69.42
C VAL A 425 38.10 30.85 69.00
N THR A 426 37.36 31.50 69.87
CA THR A 426 35.95 31.88 69.80
C THR A 426 35.68 32.84 68.64
N GLY A 427 34.58 32.61 67.92
CA GLY A 427 34.05 33.52 66.92
C GLY A 427 32.70 33.06 66.37
N ALA A 428 31.62 33.53 66.99
CA ALA A 428 30.23 33.61 66.54
C ALA A 428 29.85 32.96 65.19
N GLY A 429 28.94 31.97 65.21
CA GLY A 429 28.32 31.44 63.98
C GLY A 429 27.36 30.27 64.15
N THR A 430 26.76 30.05 65.33
CA THR A 430 25.83 28.92 65.54
C THR A 430 24.45 29.11 64.90
N GLY A 431 24.13 30.32 64.42
CA GLY A 431 22.94 30.59 63.62
C GLY A 431 23.08 30.12 62.16
N ASP A 432 24.20 30.43 61.51
CA ASP A 432 24.38 30.19 60.08
C ASP A 432 24.54 28.71 59.73
N ALA A 433 25.19 27.90 60.56
CA ALA A 433 25.29 26.45 60.32
C ALA A 433 23.92 25.75 60.45
N ALA A 434 23.09 26.14 61.43
CA ALA A 434 21.76 25.59 61.60
C ALA A 434 20.79 26.06 60.49
N VAL A 435 20.92 27.32 60.04
CA VAL A 435 20.18 27.86 58.90
C VAL A 435 20.60 27.17 57.60
N HIS A 436 21.90 26.95 57.37
CA HIS A 436 22.42 26.27 56.19
C HIS A 436 21.96 24.80 56.12
N VAL A 437 21.97 24.09 57.26
CA VAL A 437 21.42 22.73 57.33
C VAL A 437 19.90 22.73 57.06
N ALA A 438 19.15 23.70 57.58
CA ALA A 438 17.72 23.83 57.31
C ALA A 438 17.41 24.21 55.85
N GLU A 439 18.26 25.01 55.19
CA GLU A 439 18.17 25.34 53.77
C GLU A 439 18.48 24.11 52.90
N MET A 440 19.55 23.38 53.19
CA MET A 440 19.86 22.10 52.54
C MET A 440 18.73 21.08 52.70
N GLN A 441 18.10 21.02 53.88
CA GLN A 441 16.94 20.17 54.12
C GLN A 441 15.72 20.59 53.28
N ARG A 442 15.47 21.90 53.14
CA ARG A 442 14.38 22.42 52.29
C ARG A 442 14.67 22.21 50.81
N GLU A 443 15.92 22.33 50.37
CA GLU A 443 16.33 22.04 48.99
C GLU A 443 16.20 20.56 48.67
N ALA A 444 16.63 19.68 49.58
CA ALA A 444 16.40 18.24 49.45
C ALA A 444 14.89 17.91 49.39
N GLN A 445 14.07 18.57 50.21
CA GLN A 445 12.61 18.40 50.15
C GLN A 445 11.99 18.92 48.86
N ARG A 446 12.47 20.04 48.32
CA ARG A 446 12.06 20.56 47.00
C ARG A 446 12.42 19.58 45.89
N GLN A 447 13.64 19.06 45.88
CA GLN A 447 14.09 18.04 44.92
C GLN A 447 13.23 16.77 45.02
N VAL A 448 12.93 16.30 46.23
CA VAL A 448 12.04 15.16 46.44
C VAL A 448 10.63 15.44 45.91
N SER A 449 10.09 16.63 46.13
CA SER A 449 8.76 17.00 45.61
C SER A 449 8.74 17.10 44.08
N GLU A 450 9.80 17.61 43.47
CA GLU A 450 9.96 17.70 42.03
C GLU A 450 10.07 16.31 41.38
N LEU A 451 10.85 15.41 41.98
CA LEU A 451 10.95 14.02 41.53
C LEU A 451 9.62 13.28 41.68
N LYS A 452 8.89 13.48 42.78
CA LYS A 452 7.54 12.90 42.96
C LYS A 452 6.57 13.39 41.88
N PHE A 453 6.61 14.67 41.53
CA PHE A 453 5.78 15.22 40.46
C PHE A 453 6.15 14.62 39.09
N LYS A 454 7.46 14.50 38.79
CA LYS A 454 7.94 13.86 37.55
C LYS A 454 7.51 12.40 37.47
N VAL A 455 7.58 11.65 38.58
CA VAL A 455 7.11 10.27 38.66
C VAL A 455 5.61 10.19 38.42
N ALA A 456 4.79 11.01 39.08
CA ALA A 456 3.34 11.03 38.89
C ALA A 456 2.95 11.36 37.43
N LYS A 457 3.66 12.29 36.79
CA LYS A 457 3.46 12.61 35.37
C LYS A 457 3.83 11.44 34.47
N ALA A 458 4.97 10.79 34.71
CA ALA A 458 5.39 9.61 33.96
C ALA A 458 4.43 8.42 34.15
N GLU A 459 3.86 8.25 35.36
CA GLU A 459 2.83 7.24 35.65
C GLU A 459 1.53 7.53 34.89
N GLN A 460 1.11 8.79 34.81
CA GLN A 460 -0.05 9.19 34.01
C GLN A 460 0.19 8.95 32.51
N GLU A 461 1.36 9.31 32.00
CA GLU A 461 1.76 9.06 30.60
C GLU A 461 1.81 7.56 30.30
N LYS A 462 2.35 6.75 31.22
CA LYS A 462 2.35 5.28 31.12
C LYS A 462 0.92 4.73 31.01
N ALA A 463 0.01 5.15 31.88
CA ALA A 463 -1.39 4.69 31.84
C ALA A 463 -2.09 5.08 30.52
N ALA A 464 -1.81 6.27 29.99
CA ALA A 464 -2.34 6.70 28.70
C ALA A 464 -1.79 5.85 27.54
N LEU A 465 -0.48 5.52 27.57
CA LEU A 465 0.13 4.63 26.58
C LEU A 465 -0.43 3.20 26.66
N GLU A 466 -0.67 2.68 27.86
CA GLU A 466 -1.28 1.35 28.06
C GLU A 466 -2.70 1.29 27.45
N GLN A 467 -3.53 2.32 27.64
CA GLN A 467 -4.84 2.39 26.99
C GLN A 467 -4.75 2.46 25.46
N ASN A 468 -3.78 3.20 24.93
CA ASN A 468 -3.52 3.26 23.49
C ASN A 468 -3.10 1.90 22.93
N VAL A 469 -2.24 1.16 23.65
CA VAL A 469 -1.84 -0.21 23.28
C VAL A 469 -3.06 -1.13 23.22
N LEU A 470 -3.91 -1.14 24.25
CA LEU A 470 -5.13 -1.96 24.26
C LEU A 470 -6.07 -1.66 23.08
N ARG A 471 -6.23 -0.39 22.72
CA ARG A 471 -7.05 0.01 21.55
C ARG A 471 -6.44 -0.50 20.24
N LEU A 472 -5.12 -0.36 20.08
CA LEU A 472 -4.40 -0.83 18.89
C LEU A 472 -4.42 -2.35 18.78
N GLU A 473 -4.27 -3.07 19.89
CA GLU A 473 -4.39 -4.53 19.95
C GLU A 473 -5.79 -5.00 19.54
N ALA A 474 -6.84 -4.34 20.01
CA ALA A 474 -8.21 -4.62 19.58
C ALA A 474 -8.45 -4.34 18.08
N GLN A 475 -7.81 -3.31 17.53
CA GLN A 475 -7.86 -3.04 16.08
C GLN A 475 -7.10 -4.12 15.30
N ALA A 476 -5.92 -4.51 15.76
CA ALA A 476 -5.11 -5.56 15.13
C ALA A 476 -5.85 -6.91 15.13
N LEU A 477 -6.53 -7.26 16.23
CA LEU A 477 -7.36 -8.47 16.31
C LEU A 477 -8.51 -8.46 15.29
N ARG A 478 -9.20 -7.33 15.13
CA ARG A 478 -10.28 -7.20 14.13
C ARG A 478 -9.76 -7.30 12.70
N LEU A 479 -8.66 -6.62 12.39
CA LEU A 479 -8.04 -6.67 11.06
C LEU A 479 -7.52 -8.07 10.75
N ARG A 480 -6.95 -8.77 11.74
CA ARG A 480 -6.53 -10.15 11.60
C ARG A 480 -7.71 -11.07 11.33
N GLY A 481 -8.80 -10.96 12.09
CA GLY A 481 -10.01 -11.75 11.85
C GLY A 481 -10.63 -11.48 10.46
N ALA A 482 -10.58 -10.24 9.98
CA ALA A 482 -11.00 -9.91 8.62
C ALA A 482 -10.09 -10.55 7.57
N ALA A 483 -8.76 -10.47 7.74
CA ALA A 483 -7.79 -11.12 6.85
C ALA A 483 -8.00 -12.64 6.75
N GLU A 484 -8.16 -13.31 7.90
CA GLU A 484 -8.47 -14.74 7.94
C GLU A 484 -9.84 -15.05 7.29
N GLY A 485 -10.80 -14.13 7.35
CA GLY A 485 -12.07 -14.24 6.62
C GLY A 485 -11.87 -14.19 5.11
N TRP A 486 -11.08 -13.23 4.63
CA TRP A 486 -10.74 -13.10 3.21
C TRP A 486 -10.00 -14.33 2.67
N GLU A 487 -9.02 -14.86 3.42
CA GLU A 487 -8.30 -16.08 3.04
C GLU A 487 -9.25 -17.28 2.87
N ARG A 488 -10.18 -17.48 3.80
CA ARG A 488 -11.20 -18.55 3.69
C ARG A 488 -12.04 -18.40 2.43
N THR A 489 -12.53 -17.18 2.15
CA THR A 489 -13.32 -16.93 0.93
C THR A 489 -12.51 -17.12 -0.36
N GLU A 490 -11.22 -16.78 -0.36
CA GLU A 490 -10.34 -17.00 -1.50
C GLU A 490 -10.16 -18.50 -1.78
N ASP A 491 -9.98 -19.30 -0.73
CA ASP A 491 -9.84 -20.76 -0.86
C ASP A 491 -11.13 -21.43 -1.34
N GLU A 492 -12.30 -20.98 -0.88
CA GLU A 492 -13.60 -21.40 -1.38
C GLU A 492 -13.75 -21.10 -2.89
N LEU A 493 -13.45 -19.86 -3.31
CA LEU A 493 -13.49 -19.46 -4.71
C LEU A 493 -12.48 -20.26 -5.57
N LYS A 494 -11.30 -20.56 -5.04
CA LYS A 494 -10.32 -21.45 -5.72
C LYS A 494 -10.87 -22.87 -5.87
N ALA A 495 -11.57 -23.39 -4.87
CA ALA A 495 -12.19 -24.72 -4.93
C ALA A 495 -13.33 -24.74 -5.96
N GLU A 496 -14.19 -23.73 -5.97
CA GLU A 496 -15.27 -23.56 -6.96
C GLU A 496 -14.71 -23.43 -8.37
N ARG A 497 -13.67 -22.61 -8.58
CA ARG A 497 -12.99 -22.50 -9.88
C ARG A 497 -12.52 -23.86 -10.38
N ARG A 498 -11.88 -24.67 -9.51
CA ARG A 498 -11.42 -26.02 -9.88
C ARG A 498 -12.59 -26.96 -10.20
N ARG A 499 -13.72 -26.80 -9.51
CA ARG A 499 -14.95 -27.57 -9.76
C ARG A 499 -15.55 -27.19 -11.12
N LEU A 500 -15.78 -25.91 -11.36
CA LEU A 500 -16.31 -25.40 -12.64
C LEU A 500 -15.40 -25.75 -13.82
N GLN A 501 -14.08 -25.71 -13.65
CA GLN A 501 -13.14 -26.16 -14.68
C GLN A 501 -13.28 -27.66 -15.00
N ARG A 502 -13.55 -28.51 -14.00
CA ARG A 502 -13.82 -29.93 -14.21
C ARG A 502 -15.16 -30.15 -14.92
N GLU A 503 -16.19 -29.42 -14.51
CA GLU A 503 -17.52 -29.48 -15.13
C GLU A 503 -17.47 -28.99 -16.60
N LEU A 504 -16.71 -27.93 -16.88
CA LEU A 504 -16.48 -27.44 -18.24
C LEU A 504 -15.81 -28.51 -19.12
N ARG A 505 -14.73 -29.13 -18.63
CA ARG A 505 -14.05 -30.22 -19.36
C ARG A 505 -15.01 -31.37 -19.65
N ALA A 506 -15.75 -31.83 -18.65
CA ALA A 506 -16.73 -32.90 -18.84
C ALA A 506 -17.86 -32.53 -19.82
N ALA A 507 -18.26 -31.25 -19.87
CA ALA A 507 -19.25 -30.78 -20.84
C ALA A 507 -18.67 -30.73 -22.27
N LEU A 508 -17.40 -30.31 -22.42
CA LEU A 508 -16.70 -30.34 -23.70
C LEU A 508 -16.55 -31.79 -24.22
N ASP A 509 -16.14 -32.73 -23.36
CA ASP A 509 -16.02 -34.14 -23.72
C ASP A 509 -17.36 -34.70 -24.23
N ARG A 510 -18.48 -34.36 -23.56
CA ARG A 510 -19.84 -34.74 -24.02
C ARG A 510 -20.21 -34.10 -25.35
N LEU A 511 -19.80 -32.86 -25.58
CA LEU A 511 -20.07 -32.17 -26.84
C LEU A 511 -19.31 -32.85 -27.98
N ASP A 512 -18.06 -33.23 -27.77
CA ASP A 512 -17.26 -33.98 -28.74
C ASP A 512 -17.88 -35.36 -29.03
N GLU A 513 -18.35 -36.09 -28.01
CA GLU A 513 -19.09 -37.36 -28.19
C GLU A 513 -20.36 -37.17 -29.04
N LEU A 514 -21.14 -36.12 -28.76
CA LEU A 514 -22.34 -35.79 -29.53
C LEU A 514 -22.01 -35.37 -30.96
N GLN A 515 -20.92 -34.63 -31.18
CA GLN A 515 -20.47 -34.27 -32.52
C GLN A 515 -20.03 -35.50 -33.32
N LEU A 516 -19.30 -36.43 -32.70
CA LEU A 516 -18.91 -37.69 -33.32
C LEU A 516 -20.13 -38.52 -33.72
N THR A 517 -21.08 -38.73 -32.79
CA THR A 517 -22.32 -39.49 -33.05
C THR A 517 -23.17 -38.82 -34.14
N ASN A 518 -23.32 -37.49 -34.10
CA ASN A 518 -24.01 -36.75 -35.15
C ASN A 518 -23.31 -36.93 -36.50
N GLY A 519 -21.98 -36.82 -36.55
CA GLY A 519 -21.18 -37.10 -37.75
C GLY A 519 -21.35 -38.53 -38.29
N HIS A 520 -21.55 -39.53 -37.43
CA HIS A 520 -21.90 -40.89 -37.86
C HIS A 520 -23.31 -40.97 -38.45
N LEU A 521 -24.29 -40.32 -37.81
CA LEU A 521 -25.68 -40.28 -38.27
C LEU A 521 -25.81 -39.55 -39.61
N VAL A 522 -25.14 -38.42 -39.79
CA VAL A 522 -25.09 -37.66 -41.04
C VAL A 522 -24.54 -38.54 -42.17
N ARG A 523 -23.39 -39.20 -41.98
CA ARG A 523 -22.82 -40.12 -42.98
C ARG A 523 -23.77 -41.26 -43.33
N ARG A 524 -24.51 -41.79 -42.35
CA ARG A 524 -25.51 -42.85 -42.58
C ARG A 524 -26.73 -42.34 -43.35
N LEU A 525 -27.19 -41.12 -43.06
CA LEU A 525 -28.25 -40.46 -43.81
C LEU A 525 -27.83 -40.18 -45.26
N GLU A 526 -26.60 -39.73 -45.49
CA GLU A 526 -26.05 -39.52 -46.83
C GLU A 526 -26.04 -40.81 -47.65
N LYS A 527 -25.60 -41.93 -47.07
CA LYS A 527 -25.66 -43.25 -47.72
C LYS A 527 -27.09 -43.64 -48.09
N MET A 528 -28.05 -43.45 -47.18
CA MET A 528 -29.47 -43.74 -47.46
C MET A 528 -30.04 -42.83 -48.55
N LYS A 529 -29.67 -41.55 -48.58
CA LYS A 529 -30.06 -40.60 -49.63
C LYS A 529 -29.48 -41.02 -50.99
N ALA A 530 -28.20 -41.38 -51.04
CA ALA A 530 -27.52 -41.84 -52.26
C ALA A 530 -28.15 -43.13 -52.82
N ASN A 531 -28.48 -44.09 -51.94
CA ASN A 531 -29.19 -45.31 -52.34
C ASN A 531 -30.59 -44.99 -52.90
N ARG A 532 -31.33 -44.09 -52.26
CA ARG A 532 -32.65 -43.65 -52.75
C ARG A 532 -32.56 -42.97 -54.11
N SER A 533 -31.58 -42.09 -54.33
CA SER A 533 -31.38 -41.46 -55.64
C SER A 533 -30.99 -42.47 -56.72
N ALA A 534 -30.16 -43.46 -56.40
CA ALA A 534 -29.81 -44.53 -57.33
C ALA A 534 -31.03 -45.36 -57.74
N LEU A 535 -31.90 -45.72 -56.78
CA LEU A 535 -33.15 -46.42 -57.05
C LEU A 535 -34.11 -45.60 -57.91
N LEU A 536 -34.24 -44.29 -57.64
CA LEU A 536 -35.08 -43.40 -58.44
C LEU A 536 -34.56 -43.21 -59.86
N SER A 537 -33.24 -43.33 -60.09
CA SER A 537 -32.66 -43.23 -61.44
C SER A 537 -32.83 -44.50 -62.29
N GLN A 538 -33.25 -45.61 -61.68
CA GLN A 538 -33.49 -46.90 -62.36
C GLN A 538 -34.97 -47.13 -62.71
N GLN A 539 -35.87 -46.26 -62.22
CA GLN A 539 -37.29 -46.20 -62.60
C GLN A 539 -37.48 -45.15 -63.69
#